data_AF-A0A9E4LY59-F1
#
_entry.id   AF-A0A9E4LY59-F1
#
_cell.length_a   1.000
_cell.length_b   1.000
_cell.length_c   1.000
_cell.angle_alpha   90.00
_cell.angle_beta   90.00
_cell.angle_gamma   90.00
#
_symmetry.space_group_name_H-M   'P 1'
#
loop_
_entity.id
_entity.type
_entity.pdbx_description
1 polymer ?
#
loop_
_entity_poly.entity_id
_entity_poly.type
_entity_poly.pdbx_seq_one_letter_code
_entity_poly.pdbx_strand_id
1 'polypeptide(L)'
;MQHWHALACAAGMPLSDLVRLSLGHVRPWSPGQASLSVERTRQIAAIGNNLNQIARRVNSSRHPDRVRILGELAAIAELLAGLLPEREPEC
;
A
#
# COMPACT_ATOMS: atom_id res chain seq x y z
N MET A 1 -17.89 -18.11 20.17
CA MET A 1 -17.49 -18.90 21.36
C MET A 1 -17.56 -20.41 21.16
N GLN A 2 -18.61 -20.97 20.52
CA GLN A 2 -18.75 -22.43 20.34
C GLN A 2 -17.73 -23.07 19.38
N HIS A 3 -17.36 -22.38 18.30
CA HIS A 3 -16.40 -22.86 17.30
C HIS A 3 -15.01 -23.20 17.89
N TRP A 4 -14.51 -22.36 18.81
CA TRP A 4 -13.21 -22.57 19.45
C TRP A 4 -13.17 -23.77 20.39
N HIS A 5 -14.27 -24.06 21.07
CA HIS A 5 -14.39 -25.26 21.91
C HIS A 5 -14.39 -26.54 21.06
N ALA A 6 -15.06 -26.52 19.90
CA ALA A 6 -15.08 -27.65 18.97
C ALA A 6 -13.67 -27.94 18.42
N LEU A 7 -12.92 -26.90 18.06
CA LEU A 7 -11.52 -27.04 17.63
C LEU A 7 -10.61 -27.59 18.74
N ALA A 8 -10.80 -27.13 19.99
CA ALA A 8 -10.02 -27.62 21.13
C ALA A 8 -10.30 -29.10 21.43
N CYS A 9 -11.58 -29.50 21.41
CA CYS A 9 -11.98 -30.91 21.52
C CYS A 9 -11.38 -31.77 20.39
N ALA A 10 -11.44 -31.30 19.14
CA ALA A 10 -10.89 -32.03 18.00
C ALA A 10 -9.36 -32.19 18.09
N ALA A 11 -8.67 -31.21 18.66
CA ALA A 11 -7.22 -31.24 18.91
C ALA A 11 -6.83 -32.01 20.19
N GLY A 12 -7.79 -32.52 20.96
CA GLY A 12 -7.55 -33.27 22.20
C GLY A 12 -6.89 -32.45 23.32
N MET A 13 -7.01 -31.13 23.27
CA MET A 13 -6.35 -30.21 24.20
C MET A 13 -7.36 -29.24 24.82
N PRO A 14 -7.12 -28.74 26.05
CA PRO A 14 -8.04 -27.79 26.66
C PRO A 14 -8.02 -26.47 25.86
N LEU A 15 -9.16 -25.76 25.87
CA LEU A 15 -9.31 -24.50 25.13
C LEU A 15 -8.22 -23.46 25.49
N SER A 16 -7.79 -23.42 26.75
CA SER A 16 -6.69 -22.55 27.20
C SER A 16 -5.39 -22.81 26.45
N ASP A 17 -5.09 -24.07 26.18
CA ASP A 17 -3.85 -24.47 25.52
C ASP A 17 -3.94 -24.20 24.02
N LEU A 18 -5.12 -24.42 23.42
CA LEU A 18 -5.37 -24.02 22.03
C LEU A 18 -5.23 -22.50 21.84
N VAL A 19 -5.78 -21.71 22.76
CA VAL A 19 -5.67 -20.24 22.73
C VAL A 19 -4.21 -19.81 22.88
N ARG A 20 -3.47 -20.40 23.82
CA ARG A 20 -2.04 -20.11 24.01
C ARG A 20 -1.19 -20.48 22.80
N LEU A 21 -1.46 -21.63 22.18
CA LEU A 21 -0.81 -22.05 20.94
C LEU A 21 -1.11 -21.08 19.79
N SER A 22 -2.39 -20.73 19.64
CA SER A 22 -2.85 -19.81 18.58
C SER A 22 -2.22 -18.43 18.74
N LEU A 23 -2.18 -17.89 19.96
CA LEU A 23 -1.52 -16.62 20.27
C LEU A 23 0.00 -16.70 20.06
N GLY A 24 0.64 -17.85 20.31
CA GLY A 24 2.04 -18.08 19.99
C GLY A 24 2.35 -18.08 18.48
N HIS A 25 1.35 -18.37 17.64
CA HIS A 25 1.46 -18.32 16.18
C HIS A 25 1.02 -16.99 15.55
N VAL A 26 0.35 -16.11 16.30
CA VAL A 26 0.12 -14.73 15.86
C VAL A 26 1.44 -13.98 15.98
N ARG A 27 2.26 -13.99 14.92
CA ARG A 27 3.43 -13.11 14.84
C ARG A 27 2.94 -11.66 14.84
N PRO A 28 3.19 -10.86 15.89
CA PRO A 28 3.00 -9.43 15.78
C PRO A 28 4.16 -8.92 14.92
N TRP A 29 3.85 -8.52 13.68
CA TRP A 29 4.82 -7.98 12.72
C TRP A 29 5.79 -8.99 12.10
N SER A 30 5.60 -9.27 10.81
CA SER A 30 6.64 -9.89 9.98
C SER A 30 7.69 -8.83 9.60
N PRO A 31 9.00 -9.11 9.71
CA PRO A 31 10.07 -8.20 9.26
C PRO A 31 9.91 -7.73 7.81
N GLY A 32 9.29 -8.54 6.95
CA GLY A 32 9.00 -8.18 5.56
C GLY A 32 7.90 -7.12 5.38
N GLN A 33 7.02 -6.94 6.35
CA GLN A 33 5.99 -5.87 6.30
C GLN A 33 6.58 -4.51 6.66
N ALA A 34 7.57 -4.46 7.56
CA ALA A 34 8.26 -3.23 7.91
C ALA A 34 9.09 -2.70 6.72
N SER A 35 9.83 -3.55 6.01
CA SER A 35 10.58 -3.14 4.82
C SER A 35 9.66 -2.67 3.67
N LEU A 36 8.54 -3.36 3.43
CA LEU A 36 7.53 -2.93 2.45
C LEU A 36 6.90 -1.58 2.82
N SER A 37 6.65 -1.32 4.11
CA SER A 37 6.13 -0.03 4.56
C SER A 37 7.13 1.12 4.36
N VAL A 38 8.42 0.88 4.56
CA VAL A 38 9.48 1.88 4.35
C VAL A 38 9.63 2.21 2.86
N GLU A 39 9.64 1.20 1.99
CA GLU A 39 9.78 1.41 0.56
C GLU A 39 8.57 2.15 -0.02
N ARG A 40 7.35 1.77 0.39
CA ARG A 40 6.13 2.50 0.03
C ARG A 40 6.15 3.95 0.53
N THR A 41 6.63 4.17 1.74
CA THR A 41 6.76 5.53 2.31
C THR A 41 7.75 6.37 1.51
N ARG A 42 8.88 5.79 1.09
CA ARG A 42 9.87 6.46 0.23
C ARG A 42 9.29 6.82 -1.13
N GLN A 43 8.54 5.90 -1.74
CA GLN A 43 7.89 6.15 -3.03
C GLN A 43 6.86 7.28 -2.92
N ILE A 44 6.02 7.27 -1.88
CA ILE A 44 5.04 8.35 -1.63
C ILE A 44 5.77 9.69 -1.42
N ALA A 45 6.86 9.71 -0.65
CA ALA A 45 7.67 10.91 -0.45
C ALA A 45 8.30 11.42 -1.77
N ALA A 46 8.79 10.52 -2.62
CA ALA A 46 9.32 10.87 -3.93
C ALA A 46 8.25 11.47 -4.85
N ILE A 47 7.05 10.89 -4.88
CA ILE A 47 5.90 11.43 -5.62
C ILE A 47 5.55 12.83 -5.10
N GLY A 48 5.44 12.99 -3.77
CA GLY A 48 5.15 14.28 -3.14
C GLY A 48 6.18 15.36 -3.47
N ASN A 49 7.48 15.00 -3.49
CA ASN A 49 8.56 15.91 -3.88
C ASN A 49 8.43 16.38 -5.34
N ASN A 50 8.12 15.46 -6.26
CA ASN A 50 7.92 15.80 -7.67
C ASN A 50 6.75 16.75 -7.87
N LEU A 51 5.60 16.45 -7.24
CA LEU A 51 4.41 17.32 -7.28
C LEU A 51 4.72 18.71 -6.73
N ASN A 52 5.49 18.79 -5.65
CA ASN A 52 5.89 20.06 -5.04
C ASN A 52 6.83 20.86 -5.96
N GLN A 53 7.74 20.20 -6.69
CA GLN A 53 8.58 20.87 -7.68
C GLN A 53 7.77 21.43 -8.85
N ILE A 54 6.79 20.68 -9.37
CA ILE A 54 5.87 21.15 -10.41
C ILE A 54 5.09 22.36 -9.91
N ALA A 55 4.49 22.27 -8.72
CA ALA A 55 3.75 23.37 -8.12
C ALA A 55 4.62 24.63 -7.98
N ARG A 56 5.85 24.50 -7.47
CA ARG A 56 6.79 25.63 -7.40
C ARG A 56 7.11 26.19 -8.77
N ARG A 57 7.36 25.35 -9.77
CA ARG A 57 7.68 25.76 -11.14
C ARG A 57 6.52 26.54 -11.77
N VAL A 58 5.31 26.00 -11.68
CA VAL A 58 4.07 26.66 -12.14
C VAL A 58 3.85 27.98 -11.42
N ASN A 59 3.98 28.00 -10.09
CA ASN A 59 3.77 29.19 -9.28
C ASN A 59 4.86 30.26 -9.48
N SER A 60 6.08 29.86 -9.83
CA SER A 60 7.21 30.76 -10.08
C SER A 60 7.18 31.41 -11.47
N SER A 61 6.46 30.84 -12.43
CA SER A 61 6.38 31.38 -13.79
C SER A 61 5.26 32.41 -13.89
N ARG A 62 5.62 33.69 -14.12
CA ARG A 62 4.67 34.80 -14.32
C ARG A 62 3.75 34.58 -15.53
N HIS A 63 4.13 33.70 -16.45
CA HIS A 63 3.25 33.06 -17.43
C HIS A 63 3.81 31.65 -17.73
N PRO A 64 3.18 30.56 -17.25
CA PRO A 64 3.64 29.22 -17.57
C PRO A 64 3.27 28.89 -19.02
N ASP A 65 4.26 28.45 -19.77
CA ASP A 65 4.08 27.89 -21.10
C ASP A 65 3.12 26.68 -21.01
N ARG A 66 1.84 26.91 -21.30
CA ARG A 66 0.73 25.94 -21.15
C ARG A 66 1.06 24.62 -21.83
N VAL A 67 1.82 24.67 -22.93
CA VAL A 67 2.24 23.51 -23.71
C VAL A 67 3.15 22.60 -22.88
N ARG A 68 4.08 23.19 -22.11
CA ARG A 68 4.98 22.43 -21.24
C ARG A 68 4.22 21.76 -20.09
N ILE A 69 3.28 22.46 -19.45
CA ILE A 69 2.47 21.88 -18.37
C ILE A 69 1.60 20.72 -18.89
N LEU A 70 0.97 20.90 -20.05
CA LEU A 70 0.18 19.84 -20.69
C LEU A 70 1.04 18.62 -21.05
N GLY A 71 2.27 18.84 -21.52
CA GLY A 71 3.23 17.77 -21.79
C GLY A 71 3.64 17.01 -20.52
N GLU A 72 3.94 17.72 -19.43
CA GLU A 72 4.27 17.10 -18.15
C GLU A 72 3.08 16.30 -17.57
N LEU A 73 1.84 16.78 -17.72
CA LEU A 73 0.63 16.08 -17.29
C LEU A 73 0.31 14.84 -18.15
N ALA A 74 0.51 14.91 -19.47
CA ALA A 74 0.31 13.77 -20.37
C ALA A 74 1.29 12.63 -20.06
N ALA A 75 2.56 12.96 -19.83
CA ALA A 75 3.57 11.97 -19.44
C ALA A 75 3.22 11.27 -18.11
N ILE A 76 2.67 12.01 -17.14
CA ILE A 76 2.19 11.42 -15.88
C ILE A 76 1.01 10.47 -16.13
N ALA A 77 0.07 10.84 -17.00
CA ALA A 77 -1.08 9.99 -17.32
C ALA A 77 -0.66 8.66 -17.98
N GLU A 78 0.30 8.68 -18.89
CA GLU A 78 0.84 7.47 -19.54
C GLU A 78 1.54 6.54 -18.54
N LEU A 79 2.38 7.10 -17.66
CA LEU A 79 3.03 6.32 -16.61
C LEU A 79 2.02 5.68 -15.66
N LEU A 80 0.94 6.39 -15.31
CA LEU A 80 -0.12 5.85 -14.47
C LEU A 80 -0.92 4.75 -15.18
N ALA A 81 -1.18 4.89 -16.49
CA ALA A 81 -1.85 3.86 -17.27
C ALA A 81 -1.05 2.55 -17.30
N GLY A 82 0.29 2.62 -17.38
CA GLY A 82 1.15 1.43 -17.31
C GLY A 82 1.28 0.80 -15.92
N LEU A 83 0.79 1.46 -14.88
CA LEU A 83 0.82 0.98 -13.48
C LEU A 83 -0.55 0.50 -12.97
N LEU A 84 -1.62 0.78 -13.71
CA LEU A 84 -2.94 0.24 -13.40
C LEU A 84 -2.98 -1.23 -13.87
N PRO A 85 -3.29 -2.19 -12.98
CA PRO A 85 -3.55 -3.55 -13.42
C PRO A 85 -4.73 -3.52 -14.41
N GLU A 86 -4.62 -4.28 -15.51
CA GLU A 86 -5.75 -4.61 -16.39
C GLU A 86 -6.93 -4.94 -15.47
N ARG A 87 -8.01 -4.17 -15.56
CA ARG A 87 -9.21 -4.46 -14.77
C ARG A 87 -9.68 -5.85 -15.19
N GLU A 88 -9.45 -6.85 -14.34
CA GLU A 88 -10.09 -8.14 -14.52
C GLU A 88 -11.60 -7.90 -14.58
N PRO A 89 -12.30 -8.48 -15.57
CA PRO A 89 -13.74 -8.33 -15.67
C PRO A 89 -14.37 -8.88 -14.38
N GLU A 90 -15.15 -8.03 -13.72
CA GLU A 90 -15.97 -8.40 -12.58
C GLU A 90 -16.99 -9.45 -13.06
N CYS A 91 -16.90 -10.67 -12.53
CA CYS A 91 -17.92 -11.72 -12.69
C CYS A 91 -19.24 -11.31 -12.02
#